data_AF-A0A328TP67-F1
#
_entry.id   AF-A0A328TP67-F1
#
_cell.length_a   1.000
_cell.length_b   1.000
_cell.length_c   1.000
_cell.angle_alpha   90.00
_cell.angle_beta   90.00
_cell.angle_gamma   90.00
#
_symmetry.space_group_name_H-M   'P 1'
#
loop_
_entity.id
_entity.type
_entity.pdbx_description
1 polymer ?
#
loop_
_entity_poly.entity_id
_entity_poly.type
_entity_poly.pdbx_seq_one_letter_code
_entity_poly.pdbx_strand_id
1 'polypeptide(L)' 'MAALVATRFNSVIKAFYTRLVELASPQKWPSCMRKLLTILNAMLRKNEEWNESYHHIAP' A
#
# COMPACT_ATOMS: atom_id res chain seq x y z
N MET A 1 11.29 1.20 9.83
CA MET A 1 11.23 0.78 8.42
C MET A 1 9.89 0.08 8.13
N ALA A 2 8.79 0.84 8.11
CA ALA A 2 7.44 0.28 7.98
C ALA A 2 7.12 -0.20 6.57
N ALA A 3 7.71 0.42 5.54
CA ALA A 3 7.47 0.04 4.16
C ALA A 3 8.03 -1.35 3.81
N LEU A 4 9.20 -1.76 4.33
CA LEU A 4 9.72 -3.12 4.13
C LEU A 4 8.83 -4.17 4.80
N VAL A 5 8.36 -3.88 6.02
CA VAL A 5 7.43 -4.75 6.75
C VAL A 5 6.12 -4.86 5.96
N ALA A 6 5.58 -3.74 5.48
CA ALA A 6 4.39 -3.71 4.65
C ALA A 6 4.56 -4.48 3.33
N THR A 7 5.71 -4.39 2.66
CA THR A 7 5.97 -5.21 1.46
C THR A 7 6.12 -6.71 1.75
N ARG A 8 6.44 -7.11 2.98
CA ARG A 8 6.55 -8.52 3.39
C ARG A 8 5.21 -9.13 3.79
N PHE A 9 4.38 -8.37 4.51
CA PHE A 9 3.11 -8.86 5.06
C PHE A 9 1.89 -8.50 4.21
N ASN A 10 2.04 -7.62 3.22
CA ASN A 10 0.92 -7.10 2.45
C ASN A 10 1.20 -7.13 0.95
N SER A 11 0.54 -8.07 0.26
CA SER A 11 0.65 -8.32 -1.19
C SER A 11 0.27 -7.09 -2.03
N VAL A 12 -0.73 -6.31 -1.58
CA VAL A 12 -1.18 -5.07 -2.22
C VAL A 12 -0.09 -4.01 -2.22
N ILE A 13 0.58 -3.84 -1.09
CA ILE A 13 1.63 -2.82 -0.94
C ILE A 13 2.86 -3.22 -1.73
N LYS A 14 3.15 -4.52 -1.81
CA LYS A 14 4.20 -5.07 -2.67
C LYS A 14 3.92 -4.79 -4.16
N ALA A 15 2.72 -5.09 -4.65
CA ALA A 15 2.35 -4.81 -6.04
C ALA A 15 2.42 -3.32 -6.39
N PHE A 16 1.95 -2.45 -5.49
CA PHE A 16 2.05 -1.00 -5.65
C PHE A 16 3.50 -0.51 -5.65
N TYR A 17 4.34 -1.08 -4.79
CA TYR A 17 5.77 -0.80 -4.77
C TYR A 17 6.45 -1.22 -6.07
N THR A 18 6.16 -2.43 -6.58
CA THR A 18 6.71 -2.91 -7.86
C THR A 18 6.34 -1.99 -9.00
N ARG A 19 5.07 -1.54 -9.10
CA ARG A 19 4.65 -0.56 -10.12
C ARG A 19 5.39 0.77 -9.98
N LEU A 20 5.59 1.28 -8.76
CA LEU A 20 6.37 2.50 -8.51
C LEU A 20 7.87 2.34 -8.84
N VAL A 21 8.40 1.13 -8.70
CA VAL A 21 9.77 0.80 -9.10
C VAL A 21 9.89 0.83 -10.62
N GLU A 22 8.93 0.25 -11.34
CA GLU A 22 8.85 0.26 -12.80
C GLU A 22 8.66 1.68 -13.37
N LEU A 23 7.85 2.50 -12.70
CA LEU A 23 7.61 3.92 -13.07
C LEU A 23 8.79 4.85 -12.75
N ALA A 24 9.93 4.34 -12.25
CA ALA A 24 11.12 5.12 -11.91
C ALA A 24 10.84 6.36 -11.03
N SER A 25 9.87 6.26 -10.11
CA SER A 25 9.52 7.40 -9.25
C SER A 25 10.65 7.69 -8.25
N PRO A 26 11.10 8.96 -8.11
CA PRO A 26 12.22 9.33 -7.24
C PRO A 26 11.90 9.17 -5.74
N GLN A 27 10.62 9.02 -5.36
CA GLN A 27 10.18 8.90 -3.97
C GLN A 27 9.26 7.69 -3.76
N LYS A 28 9.84 6.49 -3.84
CA LYS A 28 9.12 5.21 -3.70
C LYS A 28 8.60 4.99 -2.27
N TRP A 29 9.45 5.25 -1.28
CA TRP A 29 9.13 4.98 0.14
C TRP A 29 8.07 5.91 0.74
N PRO A 30 8.12 7.24 0.52
CA PRO A 30 7.08 8.15 1.03
C PRO A 30 5.70 7.84 0.43
N SER A 31 5.65 7.43 -0.84
CA SER A 31 4.42 7.09 -1.56
C SER A 31 3.75 5.83 -0.99
N CYS A 32 4.52 4.77 -0.73
CA CYS A 32 4.01 3.55 -0.08
C CYS A 32 3.46 3.84 1.33
N MET A 33 4.17 4.68 2.10
CA MET A 33 3.76 5.02 3.46
C MET A 33 2.47 5.85 3.47
N ARG A 34 2.33 6.80 2.53
CA ARG A 34 1.12 7.61 2.37
C ARG A 34 -0.08 6.73 1.97
N LYS A 35 0.11 5.77 1.06
CA LYS A 35 -0.96 4.82 0.68
C LYS A 35 -1.39 3.93 1.85
N LEU A 36 -0.45 3.42 2.64
CA LEU A 36 -0.76 2.63 3.85
C LEU A 36 -1.57 3.44 4.85
N LEU A 37 -1.13 4.66 5.17
CA LEU A 37 -1.82 5.54 6.11
C LEU A 37 -3.23 5.91 5.62
N THR A 38 -3.40 6.11 4.31
CA THR A 38 -4.73 6.36 3.72
C THR A 38 -5.66 5.16 3.88
N ILE A 39 -5.16 3.94 3.64
CA ILE A 39 -5.98 2.72 3.81
C ILE A 39 -6.35 2.56 5.29
N LEU A 40 -5.39 2.69 6.20
CA LEU A 40 -5.63 2.59 7.64
C LEU A 40 -6.65 3.62 8.12
N ASN A 41 -6.55 4.86 7.63
CA ASN A 41 -7.49 5.92 7.97
C ASN A 41 -8.90 5.61 7.41
N ALA A 42 -9.01 5.08 6.18
CA ALA A 42 -10.28 4.66 5.63
C ALA A 42 -10.93 3.52 6.43
N MET A 43 -10.14 2.53 6.84
CA MET A 43 -10.59 1.41 7.69
C MET A 43 -11.09 1.89 9.05
N LEU A 44 -10.31 2.74 9.73
CA LEU A 44 -10.69 3.30 11.03
C LEU A 44 -11.98 4.13 10.95
N ARG A 45 -12.16 4.91 9.88
CA ARG A 45 -13.37 5.71 9.67
C ARG A 45 -14.61 4.86 9.40
N LYS A 46 -14.44 3.71 8.77
CA LYS A 46 -15.55 2.78 8.47
C LYS A 46 -15.75 1.70 9.55
N ASN A 47 -14.84 1.61 10.51
CA ASN A 47 -14.78 0.50 11.47
C ASN A 47 -14.75 -0.88 10.78
N GLU A 48 -14.14 -0.93 9.59
CA GLU A 48 -14.06 -2.15 8.77
C GLU A 48 -12.66 -2.76 8.91
N GLU A 49 -12.61 -4.09 8.96
CA GLU A 49 -11.37 -4.85 8.95
C GLU A 49 -10.66 -4.80 7.59
N TRP A 50 -9.39 -5.21 7.55
CA TRP A 50 -8.58 -5.16 6.34
C TRP A 50 -9.20 -6.08 5.30
N ASN A 51 -9.63 -5.52 4.17
CA ASN A 51 -10.22 -6.29 3.09
C ASN A 51 -9.40 -6.08 1.81
N GLU A 52 -8.66 -7.12 1.42
CA GLU A 52 -7.81 -7.14 0.23
C GLU A 52 -8.58 -6.91 -1.07
N SER A 53 -9.89 -7.21 -1.09
CA SER A 53 -10.76 -7.06 -2.26
C SER A 53 -10.89 -5.61 -2.72
N TYR A 54 -10.90 -4.64 -1.81
CA TYR A 54 -10.97 -3.21 -2.14
C TYR A 54 -9.66 -2.66 -2.72
N HIS A 55 -8.59 -3.43 -2.63
CA HIS A 55 -7.25 -3.00 -2.98
C HIS A 55 -6.66 -3.83 -4.13
N HIS A 56 -7.51 -4.55 -4.86
CA HIS A 56 -7.13 -5.24 -6.07
C HIS A 56 -6.67 -4.21 -7.11
N ILE A 57 -5.36 -4.21 -7.35
CA ILE A 57 -4.75 -3.41 -8.39
C ILE A 57 -5.00 -4.18 -9.68
N ALA A 58 -6.00 -3.75 -10.46
CA ALA A 58 -6.27 -4.34 -11.77
C ALA A 58 -5.01 -4.27 -12.66
N PRO A 59 -4.72 -5.33 -13.44
CA PRO A 59 -3.54 -5.42 -14.30
C PRO A 59 -3.39 -4.17 -15.18
#